data_AF-A0A530QG44-F1
#
_entry.id   AF-A0A530QG44-F1
#
_cell.length_a   1.000
_cell.length_b   1.000
_cell.length_c   1.000
_cell.angle_alpha   90.00
_cell.angle_beta   90.00
_cell.angle_gamma   90.00
#
_symmetry.space_group_name_H-M   'P 1'
#
loop_
_entity.id
_entity.type
_entity.pdbx_description
1 polymer ?
#
loop_
_entity_poly.entity_id
_entity_poly.type
_entity_poly.pdbx_seq_one_letter_code
_entity_poly.pdbx_strand_id
1 'polypeptide(L)'
;IKASISKGVARLDKAEANSAKSKIWLSGIASYAGRGLALSGGVTPSGQPAQQQPSGQPTSQPPQAPNQSLFFVGGTWSTPFISPISRG
;
A
#
# COMPACT_ATOMS: atom_id res chain seq x y z
N ILE A 1 -7.52 8.62 -5.72
CA ILE A 1 -6.16 8.04 -5.84
C ILE A 1 -5.20 9.20 -5.98
N LYS A 2 -4.09 9.23 -5.22
CA LYS A 2 -3.04 10.25 -5.38
C LYS A 2 -1.76 9.57 -5.86
N ALA A 3 -1.29 9.95 -7.05
CA ALA A 3 -0.12 9.37 -7.68
C ALA A 3 0.63 10.43 -8.51
N SER A 4 1.93 10.22 -8.71
CA SER A 4 2.77 11.02 -9.60
C SER A 4 3.61 10.10 -10.48
N ILE A 5 4.00 10.58 -11.66
CA ILE A 5 4.93 9.86 -12.54
C ILE A 5 6.13 10.76 -12.80
N SER A 6 7.33 10.24 -12.58
CA SER A 6 8.58 10.95 -12.88
C SER A 6 9.64 9.96 -13.32
N LYS A 7 10.41 10.31 -14.36
CA LYS A 7 11.52 9.51 -14.88
C LYS A 7 11.17 8.02 -15.08
N GLY A 8 9.96 7.73 -15.58
CA GLY A 8 9.51 6.36 -15.82
C GLY A 8 9.18 5.55 -14.57
N VAL A 9 8.94 6.20 -13.43
CA VAL A 9 8.44 5.58 -12.20
C VAL A 9 7.15 6.26 -11.76
N ALA A 10 6.08 5.48 -11.60
CA ALA A 10 4.88 5.89 -10.90
C ALA A 10 5.10 5.75 -9.40
N ARG A 11 4.79 6.80 -8.64
CA ARG A 11 4.69 6.76 -7.19
C ARG A 11 3.22 6.87 -6.80
N LEU A 12 2.75 5.90 -6.03
CA LEU A 12 1.42 5.87 -5.45
C LEU A 12 1.52 6.31 -4.00
N ASP A 13 0.97 7.48 -3.69
CA ASP A 13 0.93 7.99 -2.32
C ASP A 13 -0.11 7.19 -1.52
N LYS A 14 -1.32 7.04 -2.08
CA LYS A 14 -2.38 6.21 -1.51
C LYS A 14 -3.43 5.85 -2.56
N ALA A 15 -3.66 4.55 -2.74
CA ALA A 15 -4.89 4.02 -3.30
C ALA A 15 -5.70 3.38 -2.17
N GLU A 16 -7.02 3.53 -2.21
CA GLU A 16 -7.93 2.85 -1.30
C GLU A 16 -9.05 2.18 -2.12
N ALA A 17 -9.39 0.96 -1.76
CA ALA A 17 -10.57 0.26 -2.23
C ALA A 17 -11.44 -0.06 -1.02
N ASN A 18 -12.73 0.26 -1.11
CA ASN A 18 -13.69 0.07 -0.03
C ASN A 18 -14.73 -0.97 -0.45
N SER A 19 -15.00 -1.91 0.44
CA SER A 19 -16.07 -2.89 0.36
C SER A 19 -16.91 -2.81 1.63
N ALA A 20 -18.13 -3.36 1.59
CA ALA A 20 -19.02 -3.45 2.74
C ALA A 20 -18.37 -4.13 3.96
N LYS A 21 -17.38 -5.01 3.74
CA LYS A 21 -16.72 -5.82 4.79
C LYS A 21 -15.29 -5.36 5.12
N SER A 22 -14.66 -4.58 4.26
CA SER A 22 -13.22 -4.27 4.39
C SER A 22 -12.80 -3.07 3.58
N LYS A 23 -11.82 -2.33 4.10
CA LYS A 23 -11.03 -1.35 3.36
C LYS A 23 -9.65 -1.95 3.06
N ILE A 24 -9.21 -1.82 1.82
CA ILE A 24 -7.84 -2.11 1.39
C ILE A 24 -7.19 -0.79 1.02
N TRP A 25 -5.94 -0.59 1.44
CA TRP A 25 -5.13 0.53 0.98
C TRP A 25 -3.77 0.06 0.48
N LEU A 26 -3.16 0.85 -0.40
CA LEU A 26 -1.87 0.56 -1.03
C LEU A 26 -1.09 1.85 -1.27
N SER A 27 0.23 1.78 -1.11
CA SER A 27 1.19 2.84 -1.45
C SER A 27 2.48 2.22 -1.98
N GLY A 28 3.32 2.98 -2.68
CA GLY A 28 4.63 2.53 -3.14
C GLY A 28 4.97 2.99 -4.55
N ILE A 29 5.75 2.21 -5.28
CA ILE A 29 6.22 2.55 -6.62
C ILE A 29 5.98 1.44 -7.66
N ALA A 30 5.82 1.86 -8.91
CA ALA A 30 5.78 1.00 -10.09
C ALA A 30 6.66 1.59 -11.21
N SER A 31 7.67 0.87 -11.67
CA SER A 31 8.54 1.31 -12.76
C SER A 31 7.96 0.92 -14.12
N TYR A 32 7.93 1.84 -15.09
CA TYR A 32 7.53 1.57 -16.47
C TYR A 32 8.66 0.90 -17.28
N ALA A 33 9.90 1.34 -17.10
CA ALA A 33 11.05 0.85 -17.86
C ALA A 33 11.45 -0.58 -17.45
N GLY A 34 11.49 -0.85 -16.14
CA GLY A 34 11.82 -2.17 -15.60
C GLY A 34 10.61 -3.04 -15.23
N ARG A 35 9.39 -2.50 -15.37
CA ARG A 35 8.13 -3.15 -14.98
C ARG A 35 8.13 -3.73 -13.56
N GLY A 36 8.94 -3.16 -12.66
CA GLY A 36 9.02 -3.58 -11.26
C GLY A 36 7.87 -3.00 -10.43
N LEU A 37 7.45 -3.75 -9.42
CA LEU A 37 6.50 -3.34 -8.39
C LEU A 37 7.14 -3.45 -7.01
N ALA A 38 6.98 -2.41 -6.22
CA ALA A 38 7.30 -2.42 -4.80
C ALA A 38 6.24 -1.59 -4.07
N LEU A 39 5.19 -2.27 -3.60
CA LEU A 39 4.03 -1.66 -2.97
C LEU A 39 3.81 -2.25 -1.58
N SER A 40 3.38 -1.44 -0.63
CA SER A 40 2.95 -1.85 0.70
C SER A 40 1.47 -1.54 0.87
N GLY A 41 0.73 -2.44 1.49
CA GLY A 41 -0.69 -2.27 1.69
C GLY A 41 -1.18 -2.89 2.97
N GLY A 42 -2.45 -2.64 3.25
CA GLY A 42 -3.12 -3.22 4.40
C GLY A 42 -4.60 -3.43 4.15
N VAL A 43 -5.15 -4.43 4.84
CA VAL A 43 -6.58 -4.74 4.90
C VAL A 43 -7.08 -4.46 6.30
N THR A 44 -8.11 -3.62 6.41
CA THR A 44 -8.80 -3.30 7.66
C THR A 44 -10.27 -3.73 7.52
N PRO A 45 -10.86 -4.46 8.50
CA PRO A 45 -12.30 -4.75 8.52
C PRO A 45 -13.13 -3.45 8.52
N SER A 46 -14.28 -3.45 7.83
CA SER A 46 -15.20 -2.31 7.87
C SER A 46 -15.76 -2.13 9.30
N GLY A 47 -15.88 -0.88 9.73
CA GLY A 47 -16.31 -0.53 11.11
C GLY A 47 -15.17 -0.17 12.07
N GLN A 48 -13.91 -0.34 11.68
CA GLN A 48 -12.77 0.23 12.44
C GLN A 48 -12.27 1.53 11.78
N PRO A 49 -12.17 2.65 12.52
CA PRO A 49 -11.63 3.88 11.98
C PRO A 49 -10.17 3.68 11.60
N ALA A 50 -9.85 3.88 10.32
CA ALA A 50 -8.48 4.01 9.88
C ALA A 50 -7.94 5.36 10.40
N GLN A 51 -7.17 5.36 11.49
CA GLN A 51 -6.48 6.56 11.95
C GLN A 51 -5.52 7.05 10.85
N GLN A 52 -5.83 8.22 10.30
CA GLN A 52 -4.94 8.99 9.44
C GLN A 52 -4.11 9.90 10.36
N GLN A 53 -2.78 9.92 10.21
CA GLN A 53 -1.94 10.95 10.83
C GLN A 53 -0.86 11.45 9.85
N PRO A 54 -0.23 12.60 10.12
CA PRO A 54 -0.05 13.66 9.15
C PRO A 54 1.28 13.53 8.43
N SER A 55 1.34 14.13 7.25
CA SER A 55 2.53 14.33 6.42
C SER A 55 3.72 14.88 7.24
N GLY A 56 4.79 14.08 7.41
CA GLY A 56 6.00 14.60 8.06
C GLY A 56 7.23 13.71 8.20
N GLN A 57 7.13 12.37 8.16
CA GLN A 57 8.31 11.50 8.33
C GLN A 57 8.24 10.26 7.42
N PRO A 58 9.33 9.89 6.72
CA PRO A 58 9.40 8.67 5.93
C PRO A 58 9.63 7.48 6.87
N THR A 59 8.62 7.13 7.65
CA THR A 59 8.56 5.80 8.28
C THR A 59 7.67 4.93 7.41
N SER A 60 8.24 3.85 6.91
CA SER A 60 7.65 2.87 5.99
C SER A 60 6.61 1.96 6.67
N GLN A 61 5.70 2.51 7.47
CA GLN A 61 4.58 1.73 8.01
C GLN A 61 3.47 2.66 8.53
N PRO A 62 2.22 2.55 8.03
CA PRO A 62 1.12 3.32 8.58
C PRO A 62 0.73 2.83 9.99
N PRO A 63 0.09 3.68 10.81
CA PRO A 63 -0.41 3.31 12.13
C PRO A 63 -1.36 2.12 12.02
N GLN A 64 -1.03 1.05 12.74
CA GLN A 64 -1.72 -0.23 12.65
C GLN A 64 -2.98 -0.18 13.53
N ALA A 65 -4.16 -0.22 12.90
CA ALA A 65 -5.36 -0.62 13.63
C ALA A 65 -5.15 -2.03 14.20
N PRO A 66 -5.68 -2.37 15.39
CA PRO A 66 -5.42 -3.65 16.07
C PRO A 66 -5.63 -4.87 15.17
N ASN A 67 -6.60 -4.79 14.24
CA ASN A 67 -6.97 -5.87 13.32
C ASN A 67 -6.55 -5.61 11.87
N GLN A 68 -5.55 -4.77 11.63
CA GLN A 68 -5.01 -4.56 10.29
C GLN A 68 -4.03 -5.65 9.91
N SER A 69 -4.31 -6.34 8.79
CA SER A 69 -3.36 -7.24 8.13
C SER A 69 -2.53 -6.46 7.13
N LEU A 70 -1.21 -6.53 7.23
CA LEU A 70 -0.27 -5.85 6.33
C LEU A 70 0.29 -6.82 5.29
N PHE A 71 0.55 -6.30 4.10
CA PHE A 71 1.15 -7.07 3.01
C PHE A 71 2.10 -6.21 2.17
N PHE A 72 3.02 -6.88 1.50
CA PHE A 72 3.89 -6.32 0.47
C PHE A 72 3.51 -6.92 -0.88
N VAL A 73 3.58 -6.12 -1.94
CA VAL A 73 3.45 -6.54 -3.32
C VAL A 73 4.77 -6.29 -4.02
N GLY A 74 5.39 -7.36 -4.51
CA GLY A 74 6.65 -7.33 -5.22
C GLY A 74 6.58 -7.96 -6.60
N GLY A 75 7.70 -8.01 -7.28
CA GLY A 75 7.85 -8.68 -8.58
C GLY A 75 7.67 -7.72 -9.76
N THR A 76 7.12 -8.25 -10.85
CA THR A 76 6.92 -7.46 -12.08
C THR A 76 5.44 -7.21 -12.34
N TRP A 77 5.11 -6.32 -13.28
CA TRP A 77 3.74 -6.04 -13.68
C TRP A 77 3.01 -7.29 -14.20
N SER A 78 3.74 -8.18 -14.88
CA SER A 78 3.20 -9.44 -15.41
C SER A 78 3.24 -10.59 -14.42
N THR A 79 4.11 -10.52 -13.40
CA THR A 79 4.30 -11.58 -12.40
C THR A 79 4.40 -10.98 -11.00
N PRO A 80 3.34 -10.36 -10.48
CA PRO A 80 3.33 -9.83 -9.12
C PRO A 80 3.22 -10.98 -8.11
N PHE A 81 3.77 -10.77 -6.91
CA PHE A 81 3.51 -11.63 -5.76
C PHE A 81 3.06 -10.78 -4.57
N ILE A 82 2.31 -11.40 -3.66
CA ILE A 82 1.88 -10.78 -2.40
C ILE A 82 2.45 -11.59 -1.25
N SER A 83 3.14 -10.93 -0.32
CA SER A 83 3.66 -11.56 0.90
C SER A 83 3.10 -10.88 2.15
N PRO A 84 2.68 -11.64 3.17
CA PRO A 84 2.27 -11.05 4.44
C PRO A 84 3.46 -10.37 5.12
N ILE A 85 3.19 -9.28 5.83
CA ILE A 85 4.17 -8.64 6.72
C ILE A 85 3.80 -9.04 8.15
N SER A 86 4.58 -9.95 8.73
CA SER A 86 4.42 -10.35 10.13
C SER A 86 4.87 -9.23 11.07
N ARG A 87 4.15 -9.05 12.17
CA ARG A 87 4.62 -8.23 13.30
C ARG A 87 5.65 -9.09 14.05
N GLY A 88 6.93 -8.70 13.98
CA GLY A 88 7.99 -9.29 14.80
C GLY A 88 7.85 -8.92 16.27
#